data_AF-A0A853GXV0-F1
#
_entry.id   AF-A0A853GXV0-F1
#
_cell.length_a   1.000
_cell.length_b   1.000
_cell.length_c   1.000
_cell.angle_alpha   90.00
_cell.angle_beta   90.00
_cell.angle_gamma   90.00
#
_symmetry.space_group_name_H-M   'P 1'
#
loop_
_entity.id
_entity.type
_entity.pdbx_description
1 polymer ?
#
loop_
_entity_poly.entity_id
_entity_poly.type
_entity_poly.pdbx_seq_one_letter_code
_entity_poly.pdbx_strand_id
1 'polypeptide(L)' 'MADIQHPAVTPFSVLTPRERDVMDYVARGKPNKIIAAELGVSQRTIEAHRARIFQKMQVRNAVELAHCVLAQRN' A
#
# COMPACT_ATOMS: atom_id res chain seq x y z
N MET A 1 -4.83 -18.05 18.96
CA MET A 1 -4.35 -17.19 17.85
C MET A 1 -5.25 -15.98 17.82
N ALA A 2 -4.91 -15.00 18.66
CA ALA A 2 -5.75 -13.87 19.01
C ALA A 2 -5.57 -12.70 18.04
N ASP A 3 -6.70 -12.12 17.69
CA ASP A 3 -6.90 -10.71 17.31
C ASP A 3 -6.14 -10.15 16.10
N ILE A 4 -6.90 -9.84 15.03
CA ILE A 4 -6.75 -8.55 14.33
C ILE A 4 -8.13 -8.08 13.84
N GLN A 5 -8.92 -7.60 14.78
CA GLN A 5 -9.96 -6.62 14.49
C GLN A 5 -9.28 -5.32 14.01
N HIS A 6 -9.17 -5.09 12.69
CA HIS A 6 -8.88 -3.74 12.17
C HIS A 6 -9.82 -3.36 11.02
N PRO A 7 -11.11 -3.08 11.28
CA PRO A 7 -11.90 -2.24 10.40
C PRO A 7 -11.55 -0.77 10.70
N ALA A 8 -10.29 -0.38 10.52
CA ALA A 8 -9.92 1.02 10.47
C ALA A 8 -9.79 1.37 9.00
N VAL A 9 -10.94 1.62 8.37
CA VAL A 9 -11.03 2.28 7.06
C VAL A 9 -10.40 3.67 7.24
N THR A 10 -9.07 3.75 7.19
CA THR A 10 -8.37 5.01 7.17
C THR A 10 -8.68 5.63 5.82
N PRO A 11 -9.13 6.90 5.77
CA PRO A 11 -9.54 7.48 4.51
C PRO A 11 -8.33 7.48 3.59
N PHE A 12 -8.43 6.81 2.44
CA PHE A 12 -7.45 6.85 1.35
C PHE A 12 -7.09 8.30 0.94
N SER A 13 -7.86 9.28 1.39
CA SER A 13 -7.64 10.71 1.29
C SER A 13 -6.41 11.27 2.02
N VAL A 14 -5.78 10.54 2.96
CA VAL A 14 -4.55 11.01 3.64
C VAL A 14 -3.28 10.72 2.82
N LEU A 15 -3.39 9.95 1.73
CA LEU A 15 -2.26 9.61 0.88
C LEU A 15 -2.08 10.67 -0.19
N THR A 16 -0.83 11.08 -0.39
CA THR A 16 -0.46 11.90 -1.52
C THR A 16 -0.69 11.12 -2.83
N PRO A 17 -0.89 11.80 -3.96
CA PRO A 17 -1.10 11.14 -5.25
C PRO A 17 0.00 10.11 -5.55
N ARG A 18 1.27 10.43 -5.27
CA ARG A 18 2.38 9.47 -5.44
C ARG A 18 2.30 8.24 -4.54
N GLU A 19 1.87 8.40 -3.29
CA GLU A 19 1.67 7.25 -2.40
C GLU A 19 0.50 6.38 -2.87
N ARG A 20 -0.55 7.02 -3.43
CA ARG A 20 -1.70 6.32 -3.99
C ARG A 20 -1.35 5.53 -5.25
N ASP A 21 -0.51 6.07 -6.13
CA ASP A 21 0.03 5.33 -7.28
C ASP A 21 0.80 4.09 -6.83
N VAL A 22 1.76 4.24 -5.91
CA VAL A 22 2.53 3.10 -5.35
C VAL A 22 1.58 2.06 -4.76
N MET A 23 0.60 2.50 -3.98
CA MET A 23 -0.40 1.64 -3.35
C MET A 23 -1.25 0.90 -4.38
N ASP A 24 -1.69 1.54 -5.46
CA ASP A 24 -2.47 0.91 -6.53
C ASP A 24 -1.66 -0.20 -7.22
N TYR A 25 -0.39 0.06 -7.52
CA TYR A 25 0.48 -0.96 -8.10
C TYR A 25 0.72 -2.14 -7.15
N VAL A 26 0.90 -1.88 -5.85
CA VAL A 26 1.03 -2.94 -4.82
C VAL A 26 -0.27 -3.74 -4.71
N ALA A 27 -1.43 -3.07 -4.75
CA ALA A 27 -2.74 -3.72 -4.71
C ALA A 27 -3.02 -4.61 -5.92
N ARG A 28 -2.48 -4.26 -7.08
CA ARG A 28 -2.50 -5.12 -8.28
C ARG A 28 -1.58 -6.34 -8.18
N GLY A 29 -0.82 -6.48 -7.09
CA GLY A 29 0.15 -7.57 -6.92
C GLY A 29 1.39 -7.42 -7.79
N LYS A 30 1.68 -6.22 -8.32
CA LYS A 30 2.91 -6.01 -9.11
C LYS A 30 4.14 -6.14 -8.19
N PRO A 31 5.22 -6.79 -8.63
CA PRO A 31 6.43 -6.88 -7.82
C PRO A 31 7.12 -5.51 -7.71
N ASN A 32 7.75 -5.23 -6.58
CA ASN A 32 8.40 -3.94 -6.29
C ASN A 32 9.32 -3.45 -7.42
N LYS A 33 10.01 -4.37 -8.12
CA LYS A 33 10.87 -4.06 -9.27
C LYS A 33 10.12 -3.40 -10.43
N ILE A 34 8.90 -3.84 -10.70
CA ILE A 34 8.07 -3.29 -11.77
C ILE A 34 7.46 -1.96 -11.35
N ILE A 35 7.02 -1.86 -10.09
CA ILE A 35 6.50 -0.60 -9.52
C ILE A 35 7.59 0.49 -9.56
N ALA A 36 8.81 0.12 -9.17
CA ALA A 36 10.01 0.94 -9.27
C ALA A 36 10.25 1.43 -10.71
N ALA A 37 10.17 0.51 -11.69
CA ALA A 37 10.35 0.85 -13.10
C ALA A 37 9.24 1.78 -13.64
N GLU A 38 7.97 1.52 -13.31
CA GLU A 38 6.82 2.35 -13.75
C GLU A 38 6.86 3.76 -13.16
N LEU A 39 7.25 3.88 -11.88
CA LEU A 39 7.34 5.17 -11.20
C LEU A 39 8.70 5.87 -11.41
N GLY A 40 9.65 5.23 -12.09
CA GLY A 40 11.00 5.77 -12.29
C GLY A 40 11.79 5.95 -10.99
N VAL A 41 11.53 5.13 -9.98
CA VAL A 41 12.20 5.20 -8.65
C VAL A 41 12.88 3.88 -8.32
N SER A 42 13.86 3.88 -7.43
CA SER A 42 14.52 2.65 -6.99
C SER A 42 13.60 1.77 -6.13
N GLN A 43 13.82 0.45 -6.13
CA GLN A 43 13.09 -0.47 -5.24
C GLN A 43 13.19 -0.07 -3.77
N ARG A 44 14.37 0.40 -3.34
CA ARG A 44 14.59 0.95 -2.00
C ARG A 44 13.67 2.15 -1.68
N THR A 45 13.38 2.97 -2.68
CA THR A 45 12.43 4.10 -2.56
C THR A 45 11.00 3.59 -2.41
N ILE A 46 10.62 2.55 -3.17
CA ILE A 46 9.32 1.88 -3.01
C ILE A 46 9.18 1.29 -1.61
N GLU A 47 10.22 0.67 -1.06
CA GLU A 47 10.20 0.16 0.32
C GLU A 47 10.00 1.27 1.35
N ALA A 48 10.72 2.40 1.20
CA ALA A 48 10.53 3.57 2.06
C ALA A 48 9.12 4.17 1.94
N HIS A 49 8.57 4.25 0.72
CA HIS A 49 7.18 4.67 0.51
C HIS A 49 6.20 3.70 1.14
N ARG A 50 6.38 2.38 0.95
CA ARG A 50 5.56 1.35 1.57
C ARG A 50 5.59 1.43 3.09
N ALA A 51 6.75 1.63 3.71
CA ALA A 51 6.83 1.80 5.16
C ALA A 51 6.00 3.00 5.63
N ARG A 52 6.07 4.14 4.94
CA ARG A 52 5.24 5.32 5.25
C ARG A 52 3.75 5.05 5.04
N ILE A 53 3.40 4.40 3.93
CA ILE A 53 2.02 4.02 3.61
C ILE A 53 1.49 3.05 4.68
N PHE A 54 2.28 2.07 5.10
CA PHE A 54 1.93 1.10 6.12
C PHE A 54 1.71 1.76 7.48
N GLN A 55 2.56 2.72 7.85
CA GLN A 55 2.36 3.51 9.08
C GLN A 55 1.08 4.35 9.01
N LYS A 56 0.80 4.98 7.86
CA LYS A 56 -0.41 5.78 7.64
C LYS A 56 -1.69 4.95 7.60
N MET A 57 -1.64 3.79 6.95
CA MET A 57 -2.77 2.85 6.82
C MET A 57 -2.89 1.86 7.96
N GLN A 58 -1.94 1.85 8.90
CA GLN A 58 -1.88 0.89 10.01
C GLN A 58 -1.89 -0.59 9.54
N VAL A 59 -1.35 -0.88 8.36
CA VAL A 59 -1.25 -2.25 7.81
C VAL A 59 0.13 -2.85 8.10
N ARG A 60 0.18 -4.17 8.33
CA ARG A 60 1.45 -4.85 8.65
C ARG A 60 2.17 -5.38 7.42
N ASN A 61 1.42 -5.70 6.36
CA ASN A 61 1.95 -6.37 5.17
C ASN A 61 1.41 -5.76 3.85
N ALA A 62 2.13 -5.97 2.75
CA ALA A 62 1.65 -5.62 1.41
C ALA A 62 0.38 -6.38 1.02
N VAL A 63 0.23 -7.60 1.53
CA VAL A 63 -0.96 -8.42 1.32
C VAL A 63 -2.17 -7.77 1.99
N GLU A 64 -2.07 -7.35 3.25
CA GLU A 64 -3.15 -6.62 3.93
C GLU A 64 -3.49 -5.31 3.21
N LEU A 65 -2.47 -4.57 2.77
CA LEU A 65 -2.68 -3.36 1.96
C LEU A 65 -3.46 -3.67 0.67
N ALA A 66 -3.09 -4.72 -0.05
CA ALA A 66 -3.78 -5.14 -1.27
C ALA A 66 -5.23 -5.53 -0.97
N HIS A 67 -5.48 -6.27 0.11
CA HIS A 67 -6.82 -6.63 0.56
C HIS A 67 -7.67 -5.38 0.91
N CYS A 68 -7.13 -4.41 1.64
CA CYS A 68 -7.84 -3.16 1.94
C CYS A 68 -8.19 -2.37 0.69
N VAL A 69 -7.27 -2.27 -0.29
CA VAL A 69 -7.51 -1.56 -1.54
C VAL A 69 -8.56 -2.28 -2.40
N LEU A 70 -8.49 -3.61 -2.47
CA LEU A 70 -9.48 -4.43 -3.20
C LEU A 70 -10.86 -4.34 -2.56
N ALA A 71 -10.94 -4.36 -1.22
CA ALA A 71 -12.18 -4.23 -0.47
C ALA A 71 -12.88 -2.87 -0.68
N GLN A 72 -12.13 -1.80 -0.97
CA GLN A 72 -12.67 -0.47 -1.25
C GLN A 72 -13.25 -0.33 -2.67
N ARG A 73 -12.92 -1.23 -3.61
CA ARG A 73 -13.39 -1.17 -5.02
C ARG A 73 -14.72 -1.89 -5.26
N ASN A 74 -15.36 -2.42 -4.22
CA ASN A 74 -16.64 -3.15 -4.26
C ASN A 74 -17.76 -2.36 -3.59
#